data_AF-A0A2Z2K4T0-F1
#
_entry.id   AF-A0A2Z2K4T0-F1
#
_cell.length_a   1.000
_cell.length_b   1.000
_cell.length_c   1.000
_cell.angle_alpha   90.00
_cell.angle_beta   90.00
_cell.angle_gamma   90.00
#
_symmetry.space_group_name_H-M   'P 1'
#
loop_
_entity.id
_entity.type
_entity.pdbx_description
1 polymer ?
#
loop_
_entity_poly.entity_id
_entity_poly.type
_entity_poly.pdbx_seq_one_letter_code
_entity_poly.pdbx_strand_id
1 'polypeptide(L)'
;MLSRLRNPALVILCAALVVMGLLIVRPGVSYACSCVVPDGPQASLERSAAVFSGEVVSMEEKQGVVTSTGDPVQVTFKVANSWKGVEGDEVTLTTAMSSESCGFEFTEGSSYLVYAGGAEGKLQASLCSRTVKLASAGEDLEALGPGTSPSVSPSPAASAEPPQGVETPPVAEGGAGNDGGSGDNAEPAVNAAESGGDSAQIYVWSGVALLALVVVVVIFRYRSIRMRSGRK
;
A
#
# COMPACT_ATOMS: atom_id res chain seq x y z
N MET A 1 -3.16 47.63 28.94
CA MET A 1 -2.82 46.28 28.40
C MET A 1 -2.48 46.27 26.89
N LEU A 2 -2.95 47.22 26.06
CA LEU A 2 -2.70 47.25 24.60
C LEU A 2 -1.31 47.75 24.14
N SER A 3 -0.48 48.33 25.01
CA SER A 3 0.86 48.84 24.63
C SER A 3 1.92 47.75 24.48
N ARG A 4 1.70 46.56 25.05
CA ARG A 4 2.62 45.41 24.94
C ARG A 4 2.57 44.74 23.55
N LEU A 5 1.48 44.90 22.78
CA LEU A 5 1.34 44.40 21.41
C LEU A 5 1.98 45.29 20.34
N ARG A 6 2.51 46.48 20.70
CA ARG A 6 3.09 47.44 19.74
C ARG A 6 4.59 47.27 19.53
N ASN A 7 5.18 46.24 20.13
CA ASN A 7 6.60 45.97 19.98
C ASN A 7 6.80 45.03 18.78
N PRO A 8 7.41 45.49 17.67
CA PRO A 8 7.55 44.66 16.47
C PRO A 8 8.36 43.39 16.75
N ALA A 9 9.28 43.44 17.72
CA ALA A 9 10.03 42.27 18.17
C ALA A 9 9.13 41.16 18.77
N LEU A 10 8.08 41.50 19.51
CA LEU A 10 7.15 40.52 20.09
C LEU A 10 6.30 39.87 18.99
N VAL A 11 5.83 40.66 18.01
CA VAL A 11 5.05 40.15 16.88
C VAL A 11 5.90 39.23 16.00
N ILE A 12 7.16 39.59 15.73
CA ILE A 12 8.11 38.75 14.98
C ILE A 12 8.40 37.45 15.75
N LEU A 13 8.59 37.52 17.07
CA LEU A 13 8.80 36.33 17.90
C LEU A 13 7.57 35.40 17.86
N CYS A 14 6.37 35.92 18.05
CA CYS A 14 5.13 35.14 17.96
C CYS A 14 4.95 34.52 16.57
N ALA A 15 5.20 35.28 15.50
CA ALA A 15 5.12 34.79 14.13
C ALA A 15 6.17 33.70 13.87
N ALA A 16 7.41 33.88 14.34
CA ALA A 16 8.47 32.88 14.22
C ALA A 16 8.12 31.59 14.98
N LEU A 17 7.51 31.68 16.16
CA LEU A 17 7.05 30.51 16.92
C LEU A 17 5.89 29.78 16.22
N VAL A 18 4.94 30.51 15.62
CA VAL A 18 3.84 29.92 14.85
C VAL A 18 4.35 29.25 13.58
N VAL A 19 5.27 29.89 12.84
CA VAL A 19 5.90 29.32 11.64
C VAL A 19 6.74 28.09 12.01
N MET A 20 7.55 28.17 13.07
CA MET A 20 8.31 27.01 13.57
C MET A 20 7.37 25.87 13.98
N GLY A 21 6.25 26.16 14.63
CA GLY A 21 5.24 25.18 14.98
C GLY A 21 4.63 24.50 13.74
N LEU A 22 4.28 25.28 12.71
CA LEU A 22 3.75 24.77 11.44
C LEU A 22 4.77 23.89 10.68
N LEU A 23 6.06 24.22 10.75
CA LEU A 23 7.14 23.42 10.14
C LEU A 23 7.38 22.09 10.87
N ILE A 24 6.96 21.97 12.13
CA ILE A 24 7.09 20.74 12.94
C ILE A 24 5.88 19.81 12.74
N VAL A 25 4.75 20.31 12.23
CA VAL A 25 3.59 19.46 11.89
C VAL A 25 3.93 18.63 10.66
N ARG A 26 4.52 17.46 10.88
CA ARG A 26 4.56 16.40 9.87
C ARG A 26 3.13 15.90 9.68
N PRO A 27 2.58 15.86 8.45
CA PRO A 27 1.36 15.10 8.21
C PRO A 27 1.68 13.64 8.55
N GLY A 28 1.21 13.18 9.69
CA GLY A 28 1.25 11.76 10.04
C GLY A 28 0.25 11.04 9.17
N VAL A 29 0.63 9.89 8.61
CA VAL A 29 -0.31 8.96 7.99
C VAL A 29 -1.36 8.61 9.04
N SER A 30 -2.60 9.04 8.83
CA SER A 30 -3.70 8.66 9.70
C SER A 30 -4.06 7.22 9.40
N TYR A 31 -3.78 6.30 10.32
CA TYR A 31 -4.40 4.98 10.33
C TYR A 31 -5.89 5.13 10.66
N ALA A 32 -6.67 5.59 9.68
CA ALA A 32 -8.11 5.80 9.84
C ALA A 32 -8.88 4.47 9.86
N CYS A 33 -8.30 3.40 9.32
CA CYS A 33 -8.91 2.08 9.28
C CYS A 33 -8.76 1.39 10.64
N SER A 34 -9.76 1.54 11.51
CA SER A 34 -9.79 0.95 12.88
C SER A 34 -10.24 -0.52 12.90
N CYS A 35 -9.98 -1.28 11.84
CA CYS A 35 -10.46 -2.65 11.71
C CYS A 35 -9.60 -3.66 12.47
N VAL A 36 -10.27 -4.69 12.98
CA VAL A 36 -9.60 -5.84 13.60
C VAL A 36 -9.24 -6.84 12.50
N VAL A 37 -7.99 -6.78 12.05
CA VAL A 37 -7.43 -7.81 11.16
C VAL A 37 -7.29 -9.11 11.98
N PRO A 38 -7.84 -10.25 11.50
CA PRO A 38 -7.67 -11.53 12.18
C PRO A 38 -6.21 -11.90 12.44
N ASP A 39 -5.93 -12.33 13.67
CA ASP A 39 -4.66 -12.95 14.02
C ASP A 39 -4.60 -14.34 13.36
N GLY A 40 -3.72 -14.47 12.37
CA GLY A 40 -3.44 -15.72 11.68
C GLY A 40 -4.11 -15.90 10.29
N PRO A 41 -3.47 -16.66 9.39
CA PRO A 41 -4.01 -16.99 8.06
C PRO A 41 -5.34 -17.77 8.14
N GLN A 42 -5.48 -18.69 9.09
CA GLN A 42 -6.65 -19.56 9.25
C GLN A 42 -7.86 -18.77 9.74
N ALA A 43 -7.68 -17.91 10.76
CA ALA A 43 -8.75 -17.04 11.23
C ALA A 43 -9.23 -16.07 10.13
N SER A 44 -8.31 -15.64 9.26
CA SER A 44 -8.64 -14.83 8.08
C SER A 44 -9.40 -15.65 7.04
N LEU A 45 -8.97 -16.88 6.76
CA LEU A 45 -9.68 -17.79 5.85
C LEU A 45 -11.10 -18.10 6.32
N GLU A 46 -11.30 -18.31 7.61
CA GLU A 46 -12.62 -18.57 8.18
C GLU A 46 -13.57 -17.38 7.99
N ARG A 47 -13.09 -16.15 8.23
CA ARG A 47 -13.89 -14.92 8.09
C ARG A 47 -14.10 -14.47 6.64
N SER A 48 -13.21 -14.85 5.73
CA SER A 48 -13.30 -14.48 4.32
C SER A 48 -14.39 -15.26 3.60
N ALA A 49 -15.04 -14.62 2.62
CA ALA A 49 -15.92 -15.30 1.68
C ALA A 49 -15.12 -16.07 0.63
N ALA A 50 -13.98 -15.50 0.20
CA ALA A 50 -13.09 -16.10 -0.77
C ALA A 50 -11.62 -15.89 -0.38
N VAL A 51 -10.79 -16.91 -0.64
CA VAL A 51 -9.32 -16.85 -0.46
C VAL A 51 -8.67 -17.50 -1.66
N PHE A 52 -7.88 -16.72 -2.39
CA PHE A 52 -7.23 -17.17 -3.62
C PHE A 52 -5.93 -16.41 -3.88
N SER A 53 -5.06 -16.98 -4.69
CA SER A 53 -3.86 -16.33 -5.21
C SER A 53 -4.05 -16.12 -6.70
N GLY A 54 -3.72 -14.93 -7.20
CA GLY A 54 -3.89 -14.61 -8.60
C GLY A 54 -3.12 -13.37 -9.02
N GLU A 55 -3.00 -13.20 -10.33
CA GLU A 55 -2.42 -12.02 -10.97
C GLU A 55 -3.52 -11.06 -11.38
N VAL A 56 -3.32 -9.76 -11.13
CA VAL A 56 -4.25 -8.72 -11.59
C VAL A 56 -4.12 -8.58 -13.10
N VAL A 57 -5.21 -8.83 -13.84
CA VAL A 57 -5.22 -8.75 -15.31
C VAL A 57 -5.95 -7.51 -15.84
N SER A 58 -6.79 -6.88 -15.04
CA SER A 58 -7.52 -5.66 -15.40
C SER A 58 -7.96 -4.89 -14.16
N MET A 59 -7.90 -3.56 -14.23
CA MET A 59 -8.47 -2.64 -13.25
C MET A 59 -9.38 -1.62 -13.93
N GLU A 60 -10.62 -1.51 -13.44
CA GLU A 60 -11.61 -0.56 -13.96
C GLU A 60 -12.06 0.39 -12.85
N GLU A 61 -11.70 1.66 -13.01
CA GLU A 61 -12.17 2.74 -12.14
C GLU A 61 -13.51 3.29 -12.64
N LYS A 62 -14.39 3.66 -11.71
CA LYS A 62 -15.66 4.27 -12.07
C LYS A 62 -15.42 5.69 -12.63
N GLN A 63 -15.79 5.92 -13.88
CA GLN A 63 -15.63 7.23 -14.51
C GLN A 63 -16.77 8.17 -14.11
N GLY A 64 -16.41 9.36 -13.61
CA GLY A 64 -17.34 10.43 -13.24
C GLY A 64 -16.70 11.82 -13.39
N VAL A 65 -17.52 12.86 -13.41
CA VAL A 65 -17.04 14.27 -13.45
C VAL A 65 -16.36 14.66 -12.12
N VAL A 66 -16.67 13.93 -11.05
CA VAL A 66 -16.10 14.07 -9.72
C VAL A 66 -15.62 12.69 -9.29
N THR A 67 -14.34 12.58 -8.92
CA THR A 67 -13.72 11.36 -8.40
C THR A 67 -13.39 11.53 -6.92
N SER A 68 -13.60 10.48 -6.14
CA SER A 68 -13.35 10.39 -4.70
C SER A 68 -12.42 9.22 -4.40
N THR A 69 -11.58 9.35 -3.36
CA THR A 69 -10.71 8.27 -2.85
C THR A 69 -11.48 7.01 -2.42
N GLY A 70 -12.77 7.16 -2.11
CA GLY A 70 -13.67 6.07 -1.75
C GLY A 70 -14.42 5.45 -2.92
N ASP A 71 -14.21 5.93 -4.15
CA ASP A 71 -14.87 5.37 -5.31
C ASP A 71 -14.43 3.91 -5.54
N PRO A 72 -15.35 3.03 -5.95
CA PRO A 72 -15.04 1.63 -6.16
C PRO A 72 -14.18 1.45 -7.41
N VAL A 73 -13.13 0.65 -7.26
CA VAL A 73 -12.31 0.12 -8.34
C VAL A 73 -12.62 -1.37 -8.46
N GLN A 74 -12.99 -1.81 -9.65
CA GLN A 74 -13.13 -3.23 -9.97
C GLN A 74 -11.76 -3.77 -10.36
N VAL A 75 -11.40 -4.90 -9.79
CA VAL A 75 -10.12 -5.56 -10.04
C VAL A 75 -10.39 -6.99 -10.43
N THR A 76 -9.95 -7.37 -11.62
CA THR A 76 -10.08 -8.73 -12.14
C THR A 76 -8.76 -9.46 -12.02
N PHE A 77 -8.84 -10.67 -11.48
CA PHE A 77 -7.69 -11.54 -11.28
C PHE A 77 -7.81 -12.78 -12.15
N LYS A 78 -6.68 -13.20 -12.70
CA LYS A 78 -6.48 -14.56 -13.16
C LYS A 78 -6.02 -15.42 -11.98
N VAL A 79 -6.84 -16.41 -11.62
CA VAL A 79 -6.68 -17.24 -10.44
C VAL A 79 -5.66 -18.34 -10.71
N ALA A 80 -4.66 -18.45 -9.83
CA ALA A 80 -3.67 -19.53 -9.85
C ALA A 80 -4.06 -20.66 -8.91
N ASN A 81 -4.45 -20.33 -7.67
CA ASN A 81 -4.88 -21.27 -6.63
C ASN A 81 -6.02 -20.67 -5.81
N SER A 82 -6.89 -21.52 -5.30
CA SER A 82 -8.03 -21.16 -4.44
C SER A 82 -8.06 -22.06 -3.20
N TRP A 83 -8.30 -21.46 -2.05
CA TRP A 83 -8.51 -22.16 -0.77
C TRP A 83 -9.97 -22.05 -0.30
N LYS A 84 -10.72 -21.06 -0.82
CA LYS A 84 -12.12 -20.85 -0.45
C LYS A 84 -12.85 -19.99 -1.50
N GLY A 85 -14.09 -20.34 -1.82
CA GLY A 85 -15.08 -19.46 -2.45
C GLY A 85 -14.82 -19.07 -3.91
N VAL A 86 -13.77 -19.59 -4.56
CA VAL A 86 -13.48 -19.33 -5.98
C VAL A 86 -13.24 -20.66 -6.70
N GLU A 87 -14.01 -20.92 -7.75
CA GLU A 87 -13.92 -22.15 -8.56
C GLU A 87 -13.45 -21.90 -10.00
N GLY A 88 -13.54 -20.66 -10.49
CA GLY A 88 -13.18 -20.29 -11.86
C GLY A 88 -11.73 -19.81 -12.02
N ASP A 89 -11.27 -19.76 -13.27
CA ASP A 89 -9.95 -19.23 -13.67
C ASP A 89 -9.85 -17.70 -13.52
N GLU A 90 -11.00 -17.02 -13.41
CA GLU A 90 -11.07 -15.57 -13.23
C GLU A 90 -12.02 -15.21 -12.10
N VAL A 91 -11.68 -14.15 -11.37
CA VAL A 91 -12.51 -13.59 -10.31
C VAL A 91 -12.40 -12.08 -10.30
N THR A 92 -13.53 -11.39 -10.17
CA THR A 92 -13.60 -9.94 -10.03
C THR A 92 -14.03 -9.58 -8.63
N LEU A 93 -13.33 -8.62 -8.03
CA LEU A 93 -13.69 -8.01 -6.75
C LEU A 93 -13.71 -6.50 -6.85
N THR A 94 -14.22 -5.85 -5.81
CA THR A 94 -14.20 -4.39 -5.69
C THR A 94 -13.34 -3.96 -4.50
N THR A 95 -12.69 -2.81 -4.60
CA THR A 95 -12.03 -2.16 -3.47
C THR A 95 -12.18 -0.64 -3.59
N ALA A 96 -11.93 0.12 -2.51
CA ALA A 96 -11.88 1.58 -2.63
C ALA A 96 -10.58 2.00 -3.34
N MET A 97 -10.62 3.13 -4.05
CA MET A 97 -9.50 3.60 -4.88
C MET A 97 -8.22 3.87 -4.09
N SER A 98 -8.33 4.30 -2.84
CA SER A 98 -7.17 4.68 -2.02
C SER A 98 -7.18 4.04 -0.64
N SER A 99 -5.98 3.81 -0.12
CA SER A 99 -5.70 3.40 1.25
C SER A 99 -6.30 4.36 2.29
N GLU A 100 -6.42 5.66 1.98
CA GLU A 100 -7.07 6.65 2.84
C GLU A 100 -8.56 6.33 3.09
N SER A 101 -9.19 5.63 2.15
CA SER A 101 -10.58 5.15 2.24
C SER A 101 -10.65 3.65 2.56
N CYS A 102 -9.59 3.10 3.15
CA CYS A 102 -9.44 1.68 3.48
C CYS A 102 -9.44 0.74 2.27
N GLY A 103 -9.15 1.26 1.08
CA GLY A 103 -8.97 0.47 -0.14
C GLY A 103 -7.63 -0.26 -0.16
N PHE A 104 -7.60 -1.45 -0.75
CA PHE A 104 -6.35 -2.14 -1.03
C PHE A 104 -5.84 -1.74 -2.41
N GLU A 105 -4.66 -1.14 -2.49
CA GLU A 105 -4.10 -0.63 -3.74
C GLU A 105 -3.43 -1.78 -4.52
N PHE A 106 -4.14 -2.29 -5.52
CA PHE A 106 -3.62 -3.30 -6.44
C PHE A 106 -2.80 -2.68 -7.56
N THR A 107 -1.99 -3.50 -8.21
CA THR A 107 -1.19 -3.11 -9.37
C THR A 107 -1.39 -4.16 -10.46
N GLU A 108 -1.78 -3.73 -11.66
CA GLU A 108 -1.89 -4.61 -12.82
C GLU A 108 -0.58 -5.37 -13.07
N GLY A 109 -0.70 -6.65 -13.45
CA GLY A 109 0.43 -7.57 -13.66
C GLY A 109 1.12 -8.06 -12.38
N SER A 110 0.67 -7.63 -11.19
CA SER A 110 1.20 -8.12 -9.92
C SER A 110 0.36 -9.26 -9.35
N SER A 111 1.03 -10.22 -8.70
CA SER A 111 0.36 -11.35 -8.04
C SER A 111 0.16 -11.13 -6.54
N TYR A 112 -0.99 -11.54 -6.04
CA TYR A 112 -1.42 -11.35 -4.66
C TYR A 112 -1.99 -12.63 -4.08
N LEU A 113 -1.89 -12.80 -2.75
CA LEU A 113 -2.77 -13.65 -1.97
C LEU A 113 -3.89 -12.76 -1.42
N VAL A 114 -5.13 -13.05 -1.81
CA VAL A 114 -6.29 -12.20 -1.56
C VAL A 114 -7.23 -12.85 -0.56
N TYR A 115 -7.60 -12.10 0.48
CA TYR A 115 -8.61 -12.47 1.46
C TYR A 115 -9.86 -11.61 1.24
N ALA A 116 -10.77 -12.04 0.38
CA ALA A 116 -11.95 -11.27 0.03
C ALA A 116 -13.13 -11.56 0.99
N GLY A 117 -13.77 -10.50 1.45
CA GLY A 117 -15.06 -10.56 2.16
C GLY A 117 -16.24 -10.34 1.20
N GLY A 118 -17.43 -10.19 1.76
CA GLY A 118 -18.66 -9.91 1.00
C GLY A 118 -19.50 -11.16 0.72
N ALA A 119 -20.46 -11.03 -0.19
CA ALA A 119 -21.30 -12.14 -0.64
C ALA A 119 -20.77 -12.69 -1.98
N GLU A 120 -21.18 -13.91 -2.34
CA GLU A 120 -20.90 -14.47 -3.67
C GLU A 120 -21.32 -13.49 -4.78
N GLY A 121 -20.43 -13.27 -5.75
CA GLY A 121 -20.62 -12.29 -6.84
C GLY A 121 -20.47 -10.81 -6.43
N LYS A 122 -20.18 -10.52 -5.15
CA LYS A 122 -19.90 -9.17 -4.63
C LYS A 122 -18.72 -9.19 -3.68
N LEU A 123 -17.62 -9.76 -4.15
CA LEU A 123 -16.38 -9.87 -3.39
C LEU A 123 -15.75 -8.48 -3.19
N GLN A 124 -15.23 -8.24 -1.99
CA GLN A 124 -14.56 -6.99 -1.65
C GLN A 124 -13.23 -7.24 -0.93
N ALA A 125 -12.22 -6.47 -1.30
CA ALA A 125 -10.94 -6.38 -0.59
C ALA A 125 -10.76 -4.98 0.02
N SER A 126 -10.00 -4.90 1.11
CA SER A 126 -9.70 -3.65 1.83
C SER A 126 -8.33 -3.73 2.51
N LEU A 127 -7.80 -2.63 3.03
CA LEU A 127 -6.62 -2.67 3.91
C LEU A 127 -6.79 -3.56 5.15
N CYS A 128 -8.04 -3.80 5.53
CA CYS A 128 -8.41 -4.66 6.64
C CYS A 128 -8.46 -6.13 6.27
N SER A 129 -8.46 -6.43 4.97
CA SER A 129 -8.25 -7.79 4.52
C SER A 129 -6.77 -8.10 4.65
N ARG A 130 -6.45 -9.31 5.12
CA ARG A 130 -5.08 -9.85 5.18
C ARG A 130 -4.44 -10.05 3.79
N THR A 131 -4.95 -9.37 2.77
CA THR A 131 -4.47 -9.41 1.41
C THR A 131 -3.04 -8.87 1.36
N VAL A 132 -2.18 -9.56 0.64
CA VAL A 132 -0.75 -9.23 0.55
C VAL A 132 -0.21 -9.64 -0.81
N LYS A 133 0.91 -9.03 -1.24
CA LYS A 133 1.64 -9.47 -2.44
C LYS A 133 2.07 -10.92 -2.25
N LEU A 134 1.95 -11.72 -3.31
CA LEU A 134 2.21 -13.16 -3.25
C LEU A 134 3.66 -13.47 -2.83
N ALA A 135 4.61 -12.63 -3.25
CA ALA A 135 6.02 -12.72 -2.87
C ALA A 135 6.27 -12.57 -1.35
N SER A 136 5.32 -12.00 -0.61
CA SER A 136 5.41 -11.77 0.84
C SER A 136 4.44 -12.67 1.63
N ALA A 137 3.71 -13.56 0.97
CA ALA A 137 2.67 -14.41 1.57
C ALA A 137 3.20 -15.72 2.17
N GLY A 138 4.49 -15.80 2.54
CA GLY A 138 5.13 -17.06 2.96
C GLY A 138 4.46 -17.69 4.18
N GLU A 139 4.23 -16.90 5.23
CA GLU A 139 3.52 -17.34 6.45
C GLU A 139 2.13 -17.86 6.11
N ASP A 140 1.40 -17.13 5.27
CA ASP A 140 0.04 -17.50 4.87
C ASP A 140 0.01 -18.79 4.04
N LEU A 141 0.89 -18.94 3.06
CA LEU A 141 0.93 -20.13 2.21
C LEU A 141 1.33 -21.39 2.99
N GLU A 142 2.26 -21.26 3.94
CA GLU A 142 2.63 -22.37 4.84
C GLU A 142 1.44 -22.81 5.69
N ALA A 143 0.71 -21.85 6.23
CA ALA A 143 -0.43 -22.06 7.11
C ALA A 143 -1.66 -22.60 6.36
N LEU A 144 -1.95 -22.05 5.18
CA LEU A 144 -3.08 -22.45 4.33
C LEU A 144 -2.87 -23.80 3.66
N GLY A 145 -1.61 -24.19 3.40
CA GLY A 145 -1.26 -25.41 2.69
C GLY A 145 -1.58 -25.35 1.19
N PRO A 146 -1.65 -26.51 0.51
CA PRO A 146 -1.89 -26.55 -0.93
C PRO A 146 -3.30 -26.06 -1.27
N GLY A 147 -3.40 -25.13 -2.22
CA GLY A 147 -4.67 -24.69 -2.79
C GLY A 147 -5.10 -25.55 -3.99
N THR A 148 -6.33 -25.34 -4.44
CA THR A 148 -6.88 -25.98 -5.65
C THR A 148 -6.68 -25.05 -6.85
N SER A 149 -6.11 -25.55 -7.94
CA SER A 149 -6.02 -24.79 -9.18
C SER A 149 -7.29 -24.99 -10.03
N PRO A 150 -7.89 -23.92 -10.58
CA PRO A 150 -9.09 -24.02 -11.42
C PRO A 150 -8.83 -24.76 -12.75
N SER A 151 -7.56 -24.90 -13.16
CA SER A 151 -7.15 -25.53 -14.43
C SER A 151 -7.21 -27.07 -14.45
N VAL A 152 -7.89 -27.74 -13.51
CA VAL A 152 -8.16 -29.18 -13.63
C VAL A 152 -9.40 -29.41 -14.50
N SER A 153 -9.31 -29.01 -15.77
CA SER A 153 -9.95 -29.78 -16.83
C SER A 153 -8.90 -30.79 -17.30
N PRO A 154 -9.15 -32.11 -17.18
CA PRO A 154 -8.15 -33.11 -17.54
C PRO A 154 -7.86 -32.99 -19.03
N SER A 155 -6.67 -32.49 -19.37
CA SER A 155 -6.13 -32.63 -20.72
C SER A 155 -6.02 -34.13 -21.03
N PRO A 156 -6.78 -34.68 -22.00
CA PRO A 156 -6.73 -36.10 -22.32
C PRO A 156 -5.47 -36.37 -23.15
N ALA A 157 -4.32 -36.48 -22.48
CA ALA A 157 -3.05 -36.81 -23.13
C ALA A 157 -2.10 -37.65 -22.24
N ALA A 158 -2.63 -38.34 -21.24
CA ALA A 158 -1.88 -39.31 -20.45
C ALA A 158 -2.64 -40.65 -20.34
N SER A 159 -2.94 -41.25 -21.49
CA SER A 159 -3.20 -42.68 -21.62
C SER A 159 -2.89 -43.11 -23.05
N ALA A 160 -1.61 -43.33 -23.30
CA ALA A 160 -1.14 -44.29 -24.29
C ALA A 160 0.13 -44.93 -23.69
N GLU A 161 -0.10 -46.06 -23.04
CA GLU A 161 0.70 -47.26 -22.77
C GLU A 161 2.27 -47.25 -22.91
N PRO A 162 3.00 -48.04 -22.09
CA PRO A 162 4.45 -48.04 -21.96
C PRO A 162 5.15 -49.01 -22.93
N PRO A 163 6.48 -48.90 -23.09
CA PRO A 163 7.32 -50.06 -23.34
C PRO A 163 8.27 -50.35 -22.16
N GLN A 164 8.33 -51.63 -21.84
CA GLN A 164 9.24 -52.27 -20.91
C GLN A 164 10.67 -52.37 -21.49
N GLY A 165 11.66 -52.36 -20.59
CA GLY A 165 12.96 -53.02 -20.78
C GLY A 165 14.09 -52.13 -21.28
N VAL A 166 15.15 -52.00 -20.49
CA VAL A 166 16.50 -52.51 -20.78
C VAL A 166 17.39 -52.27 -19.55
N GLU A 167 18.16 -53.29 -19.23
CA GLU A 167 18.99 -53.54 -18.04
C GLU A 167 20.06 -52.47 -17.70
N THR A 168 20.33 -52.34 -16.39
CA THR A 168 21.58 -51.86 -15.75
C THR A 168 22.72 -52.86 -16.00
N PRO A 169 24.05 -52.55 -15.91
CA PRO A 169 24.76 -52.10 -14.68
C PRO A 169 26.12 -51.35 -14.96
N PRO A 170 27.08 -51.17 -13.99
CA PRO A 170 26.97 -50.60 -12.64
C PRO A 170 28.15 -49.66 -12.20
N VAL A 171 27.99 -49.13 -10.96
CA VAL A 171 29.00 -48.75 -9.93
C VAL A 171 29.89 -47.51 -10.14
N ALA A 172 29.78 -46.54 -9.22
CA ALA A 172 30.87 -46.16 -8.30
C ALA A 172 30.35 -45.34 -7.11
N GLU A 173 30.72 -45.82 -5.92
CA GLU A 173 30.45 -45.29 -4.59
C GLU A 173 31.39 -44.13 -4.21
N GLY A 174 30.95 -43.35 -3.21
CA GLY A 174 31.75 -42.39 -2.42
C GLY A 174 30.93 -41.13 -2.13
N GLY A 175 30.72 -40.64 -0.92
CA GLY A 175 31.25 -40.93 0.40
C GLY A 175 31.21 -39.63 1.23
N ALA A 176 30.93 -39.74 2.53
CA ALA A 176 31.19 -38.77 3.60
C ALA A 176 30.41 -37.43 3.64
N GLY A 177 29.42 -37.39 4.53
CA GLY A 177 29.35 -36.57 5.75
C GLY A 177 29.86 -35.12 5.76
N ASN A 178 28.99 -34.23 6.23
CA ASN A 178 29.37 -33.11 7.09
C ASN A 178 28.15 -32.50 7.80
N ASP A 179 28.30 -32.48 9.12
CA ASP A 179 27.49 -31.82 10.11
C ASP A 179 28.08 -30.44 10.40
N GLY A 180 27.22 -29.50 10.81
CA GLY A 180 27.61 -28.34 11.61
C GLY A 180 27.53 -26.98 10.91
N GLY A 181 26.86 -26.03 11.55
CA GLY A 181 26.99 -24.62 11.20
C GLY A 181 25.82 -23.74 11.63
N SER A 182 25.72 -23.49 12.94
CA SER A 182 24.99 -22.34 13.50
C SER A 182 25.62 -21.03 12.99
N GLY A 183 24.79 -20.02 12.69
CA GLY A 183 25.24 -18.69 12.28
C GLY A 183 24.07 -17.71 12.20
N ASP A 184 24.04 -16.80 13.16
CA ASP A 184 23.08 -15.73 13.37
C ASP A 184 23.04 -14.65 12.26
N ASN A 185 21.91 -13.94 12.24
CA ASN A 185 21.70 -12.53 11.84
C ASN A 185 21.94 -12.11 10.37
N ALA A 186 20.86 -11.68 9.71
CA ALA A 186 20.77 -10.32 9.15
C ALA A 186 19.34 -10.04 8.67
N GLU A 187 18.66 -9.11 9.34
CA GLU A 187 17.56 -8.33 8.75
C GLU A 187 18.06 -7.64 7.48
N PRO A 188 17.26 -7.58 6.39
CA PRO A 188 17.39 -6.51 5.43
C PRO A 188 16.22 -5.53 5.58
N ALA A 189 16.63 -4.30 5.88
CA ALA A 189 15.93 -3.05 5.72
C ALA A 189 14.83 -3.06 4.64
N VAL A 190 13.64 -2.68 5.09
CA VAL A 190 12.55 -2.15 4.28
C VAL A 190 13.05 -0.98 3.42
N ASN A 191 13.17 -1.20 2.11
CA ASN A 191 13.36 -0.13 1.15
C ASN A 191 12.00 0.52 0.91
N ALA A 192 11.75 1.62 1.62
CA ALA A 192 10.77 2.61 1.21
C ALA A 192 11.27 3.26 -0.09
N ALA A 193 10.75 2.79 -1.22
CA ALA A 193 10.95 3.45 -2.49
C ALA A 193 10.21 4.78 -2.47
N GLU A 194 10.96 5.85 -2.26
CA GLU A 194 10.58 7.21 -2.63
C GLU A 194 10.38 7.30 -4.14
N SER A 195 9.15 7.56 -4.59
CA SER A 195 8.95 8.21 -5.89
C SER A 195 7.58 8.89 -5.96
N GLY A 196 7.57 10.20 -6.15
CA GLY A 196 6.36 10.95 -6.49
C GLY A 196 6.15 12.29 -5.77
N GLY A 197 7.19 12.89 -5.19
CA GLY A 197 7.10 14.21 -4.56
C GLY A 197 7.56 15.34 -5.49
N ASP A 198 6.67 15.85 -6.35
CA ASP A 198 6.95 17.09 -7.11
C ASP A 198 5.79 18.11 -7.14
N SER A 199 4.58 17.71 -6.75
CA SER A 199 3.41 18.61 -6.76
C SER A 199 3.20 19.36 -5.43
N ALA A 200 3.69 18.84 -4.30
CA ALA A 200 3.56 19.49 -2.99
C ALA A 200 4.58 20.62 -2.75
N GLN A 201 5.74 20.59 -3.43
CA GLN A 201 6.79 21.62 -3.30
C GLN A 201 6.33 22.99 -3.85
N ILE A 202 5.54 23.00 -4.93
CA ILE A 202 5.13 24.26 -5.60
C ILE A 202 4.14 25.08 -4.74
N TYR A 203 3.25 24.41 -3.99
CA TYR A 203 2.26 25.09 -3.13
C TYR A 203 2.88 25.65 -1.83
N VAL A 204 3.93 25.02 -1.32
CA VAL A 204 4.64 25.50 -0.13
C VAL A 204 5.48 26.75 -0.45
N TRP A 205 6.18 26.77 -1.58
CA TRP A 205 6.99 27.93 -1.99
C TRP A 205 6.14 29.14 -2.39
N SER A 206 4.98 28.92 -3.00
CA SER A 206 4.04 30.01 -3.34
C SER A 206 3.38 30.62 -2.10
N GLY A 207 3.06 29.81 -1.08
CA GLY A 207 2.60 30.30 0.22
C GLY A 207 3.66 31.13 0.97
N VAL A 208 4.91 30.67 0.98
CA VAL A 208 6.04 31.39 1.60
C VAL A 208 6.36 32.69 0.86
N ALA A 209 6.33 32.68 -0.48
CA ALA A 209 6.54 33.88 -1.30
C ALA A 209 5.45 34.93 -1.06
N LEU A 210 4.17 34.52 -0.98
CA LEU A 210 3.06 35.43 -0.65
C LEU A 210 3.20 36.03 0.75
N LEU A 211 3.56 35.22 1.74
CA LEU A 211 3.82 35.69 3.10
C LEU A 211 4.99 36.68 3.14
N ALA A 212 6.08 36.39 2.45
CA ALA A 212 7.23 37.31 2.35
C ALA A 212 6.82 38.64 1.69
N LEU A 213 6.01 38.60 0.62
CA LEU A 213 5.52 39.80 -0.07
C LEU A 213 4.64 40.66 0.84
N VAL A 214 3.72 40.04 1.58
CA VAL A 214 2.88 40.74 2.56
C VAL A 214 3.73 41.39 3.65
N VAL A 215 4.75 40.70 4.16
CA VAL A 215 5.67 41.24 5.18
C VAL A 215 6.46 42.44 4.63
N VAL A 216 6.97 42.36 3.39
CA VAL A 216 7.69 43.46 2.73
C VAL A 216 6.79 44.68 2.56
N VAL A 217 5.54 44.48 2.10
CA VAL A 217 4.56 45.56 1.93
C VAL A 217 4.22 46.21 3.27
N VAL A 218 4.01 45.42 4.32
CA VAL A 218 3.74 45.93 5.67
C VAL A 218 4.93 46.73 6.20
N ILE A 219 6.17 46.24 6.04
CA ILE A 219 7.38 46.96 6.44
C ILE A 219 7.52 48.27 5.65
N PHE A 220 7.27 48.25 4.34
CA PHE A 220 7.41 49.44 3.51
C PHE A 220 6.32 50.48 3.80
N ARG A 221 5.08 50.05 4.03
CA ARG A 221 3.99 50.90 4.53
C ARG A 221 4.31 51.47 5.91
N TYR A 222 4.89 50.67 6.79
CA TYR A 222 5.30 51.11 8.12
C TYR A 222 6.44 52.14 8.07
N ARG A 223 7.46 51.93 7.23
CA ARG A 223 8.57 52.89 7.03
C ARG A 223 8.10 54.17 6.37
N SER A 224 7.21 54.11 5.38
CA SER A 224 6.66 55.29 4.71
C SER A 224 5.76 56.14 5.64
N ILE A 225 4.97 55.50 6.51
CA ILE A 225 4.19 56.18 7.55
C ILE A 225 5.11 56.85 8.58
N ARG A 226 6.16 56.15 9.02
CA ARG A 226 7.15 56.70 9.97
C ARG A 226 7.93 57.88 9.39
N MET A 227 8.29 57.85 8.10
CA MET A 227 8.99 58.97 7.45
C MET A 227 8.09 60.20 7.22
N ARG A 228 6.78 60.02 6.99
CA ARG A 228 5.83 61.15 6.93
C ARG A 228 5.55 61.81 8.28
N SER A 229 5.66 61.07 9.37
CA SER A 229 5.45 61.59 10.73
C SER A 229 6.63 62.39 11.29
N GLY A 230 7.81 62.35 10.66
CA GLY A 230 9.02 63.06 11.11
C GLY A 230 9.32 64.38 10.39
N ARG A 231 8.39 64.91 9.61
CA ARG A 231 8.56 66.15 8.82
C ARG A 231 7.50 67.22 9.14
N LYS A 232 7.02 67.27 10.37
CA LYS A 232 6.18 68.35 10.91
C LYS A 232 6.77 68.86 12.20
#